data_AF-A0A951ZJ02-F1
#
_entry.id   AF-A0A951ZJ02-F1
#
_cell.length_a   1.000
_cell.length_b   1.000
_cell.length_c   1.000
_cell.angle_alpha   90.00
_cell.angle_beta   90.00
_cell.angle_gamma   90.00
#
_symmetry.space_group_name_H-M   'P 1'
#
loop_
_entity.id
_entity.type
_entity.pdbx_description
1 polymer ?
#
loop_
_entity_poly.entity_id
_entity_poly.type
_entity_poly.pdbx_seq_one_letter_code
_entity_poly.pdbx_strand_id
1 'polypeptide(L)' 'MRKVSVLFLLVGISAYAQYLPTDAKKKIESHITYLASDELEGRLTGSEGEQKALAYISSQ' A
#
# COMPACT_ATOMS: atom_id res chain seq x y z
N MET A 1 -11.71 -39.71 10.10
CA MET A 1 -10.69 -39.49 9.05
C MET A 1 -11.24 -38.77 7.83
N ARG A 2 -12.12 -39.39 7.01
CA ARG A 2 -12.62 -38.81 5.74
C ARG A 2 -13.32 -37.44 5.85
N LYS A 3 -14.09 -37.19 6.92
CA LYS A 3 -14.76 -35.89 7.15
C LYS A 3 -13.78 -34.77 7.57
N VAL A 4 -12.71 -35.12 8.29
CA VAL A 4 -11.65 -34.18 8.72
C VAL A 4 -10.78 -33.77 7.53
N SER A 5 -10.50 -34.71 6.62
CA SER A 5 -9.78 -34.43 5.38
C SER A 5 -10.56 -33.49 4.45
N VAL A 6 -11.89 -33.58 4.40
CA VAL A 6 -12.74 -32.67 3.62
C VAL A 6 -12.79 -31.27 4.25
N LEU A 7 -12.75 -31.18 5.58
CA LEU A 7 -12.70 -29.90 6.29
C LEU A 7 -11.39 -29.14 6.01
N PHE A 8 -10.25 -29.84 5.98
CA PHE A 8 -8.96 -29.23 5.62
C PHE A 8 -8.90 -28.77 4.15
N LEU A 9 -9.58 -29.47 3.24
CA LEU A 9 -9.65 -29.07 1.82
C LEU A 9 -10.42 -27.75 1.62
N LEU A 10 -11.48 -27.51 2.40
CA LEU A 10 -12.32 -26.31 2.29
C LEU A 10 -11.64 -25.04 2.82
N VAL A 11 -10.79 -25.16 3.85
CA VAL A 11 -10.04 -24.03 4.42
C VAL A 11 -8.89 -23.57 3.51
N GLY A 12 -8.38 -24.45 2.64
CA GLY A 12 -7.32 -24.12 1.68
C GLY A 12 -7.74 -23.18 0.54
N ILE A 13 -9.05 -23.06 0.28
CA ILE A 13 -9.58 -22.25 -0.85
C ILE A 13 -9.69 -20.76 -0.48
N SER A 14 -9.61 -20.42 0.80
CA SER A 14 -9.57 -19.03 1.31
C SER A 14 -8.19 -18.36 1.23
N ALA A 15 -7.21 -18.98 0.55
CA ALA A 15 -5.98 -18.33 0.15
C ALA A 15 -6.26 -17.33 -1.00
N TYR A 16 -7.00 -16.26 -0.71
CA TYR A 16 -7.29 -15.20 -1.65
C TYR A 16 -5.97 -14.50 -2.03
N ALA A 17 -5.63 -14.52 -3.31
CA ALA A 17 -4.64 -13.61 -3.87
C ALA A 17 -5.12 -12.17 -3.66
N GLN A 18 -4.19 -11.28 -3.30
CA GLN A 18 -4.46 -9.88 -3.03
C GLN A 18 -5.07 -9.23 -4.29
N TYR A 19 -6.35 -8.86 -4.25
CA TYR A 19 -6.97 -8.12 -5.34
C TYR A 19 -6.37 -6.71 -5.38
N LEU A 20 -5.59 -6.42 -6.42
CA LEU A 20 -5.11 -5.07 -6.70
C LEU A 20 -6.13 -4.40 -7.65
N PRO A 21 -6.86 -3.36 -7.21
CA PRO A 21 -7.73 -2.61 -8.11
C PRO A 21 -6.96 -2.10 -9.32
N THR A 22 -7.58 -2.08 -10.50
CA THR A 22 -6.93 -1.67 -11.77
C THR A 22 -6.24 -0.30 -11.67
N ASP A 23 -6.84 0.64 -10.93
CA ASP A 23 -6.30 1.99 -10.74
C ASP A 23 -5.28 2.10 -9.61
N ALA A 24 -5.19 1.08 -8.74
CA ALA A 24 -4.31 1.13 -7.58
C ALA A 24 -2.84 1.24 -8.00
N LYS A 25 -2.44 0.59 -9.09
CA LYS A 25 -1.09 0.72 -9.64
C LYS A 25 -0.76 2.19 -9.97
N LYS A 26 -1.61 2.85 -10.74
CA LYS A 26 -1.43 4.24 -11.16
C LYS A 26 -1.45 5.19 -9.96
N LYS A 27 -2.34 4.94 -9.00
CA LYS A 27 -2.43 5.74 -7.77
C LYS A 27 -1.16 5.61 -6.93
N ILE A 28 -0.67 4.40 -6.71
CA ILE A 28 0.58 4.13 -5.99
C ILE A 28 1.77 4.79 -6.70
N GLU A 29 1.88 4.64 -8.03
CA GLU A 29 2.91 5.30 -8.83
C GLU A 29 2.87 6.82 -8.63
N SER A 30 1.68 7.44 -8.66
CA SER A 30 1.54 8.89 -8.45
C SER A 30 2.01 9.35 -7.06
N HIS A 31 1.68 8.60 -6.00
CA HIS A 31 2.13 8.91 -4.64
C HIS A 31 3.64 8.78 -4.51
N ILE A 32 4.24 7.72 -5.08
CA ILE A 32 5.69 7.52 -5.07
C ILE A 32 6.39 8.64 -5.84
N THR A 33 5.89 8.98 -7.03
CA THR A 33 6.44 10.06 -7.85
C THR A 33 6.46 11.37 -7.08
N TYR A 34 5.35 11.76 -6.44
CA TYR A 34 5.29 12.99 -5.66
C TYR A 34 6.17 12.94 -4.40
N LEU A 35 6.15 11.84 -3.64
CA LEU A 35 6.96 11.73 -2.41
C LEU A 35 8.47 11.65 -2.66
N ALA A 36 8.88 11.32 -3.88
CA ALA A 36 10.26 11.29 -4.32
C ALA A 36 10.66 12.53 -5.14
N SER A 37 9.77 13.50 -5.29
CA SER A 37 9.99 14.65 -6.17
C SER A 37 10.77 15.76 -5.47
N ASP A 38 11.42 16.62 -6.27
CA ASP A 38 12.28 17.70 -5.77
C ASP A 38 11.49 18.79 -5.03
N GLU A 39 10.17 18.87 -5.21
CA GLU A 39 9.25 19.80 -4.53
C GLU A 39 9.27 19.65 -3.00
N LEU A 40 9.65 18.46 -2.52
CA LEU A 40 9.85 18.18 -1.11
C LEU A 40 11.25 18.53 -0.62
N GLU A 41 12.23 18.81 -1.49
CA GLU A 41 13.58 19.32 -1.16
C GLU A 41 14.38 18.51 -0.10
N GLY A 42 13.89 17.35 0.34
CA GLY A 42 14.48 16.48 1.36
C GLY A 42 13.67 16.36 2.67
N ARG A 43 13.66 15.17 3.28
CA ARG A 43 12.81 14.80 4.44
C ARG A 43 13.60 14.52 5.73
N LEU A 44 14.62 15.34 6.03
CA LEU A 44 15.29 15.31 7.34
C LEU A 44 14.31 15.76 8.42
N THR A 45 14.47 15.24 9.64
CA THR A 45 13.59 15.60 10.76
C THR A 45 13.65 17.11 11.02
N GLY A 46 12.48 17.74 11.09
CA GLY A 46 12.30 19.18 11.24
C GLY A 46 12.45 19.99 9.95
N SER A 47 12.67 19.37 8.78
CA SER A 47 12.76 20.10 7.51
C SER A 47 11.38 20.54 6.98
N GLU A 48 11.36 21.54 6.12
CA GLU A 48 10.13 21.93 5.41
C GLU A 48 9.59 20.80 4.54
N GLY A 49 10.49 20.02 3.93
CA GLY A 49 10.15 18.85 3.14
C GLY A 49 9.46 17.75 3.94
N GLU A 50 9.87 17.53 5.19
CA GLU A 50 9.17 16.63 6.12
C GLU A 50 7.74 17.12 6.35
N GLN A 51 7.53 18.40 6.64
CA GLN A 51 6.19 18.97 6.88
C GLN A 51 5.30 18.88 5.64
N LYS A 52 5.84 19.18 4.46
CA LYS A 52 5.11 19.05 3.18
C LYS A 52 4.71 17.59 2.92
N ALA A 53 5.62 16.64 3.13
CA ALA A 53 5.34 15.22 2.98
C ALA A 53 4.27 14.74 4.00
N LEU A 54 4.37 15.21 5.25
CA LEU A 54 3.39 14.93 6.31
C LEU A 54 2.00 15.44 5.91
N ALA A 55 1.91 16.69 5.44
CA ALA A 55 0.66 17.29 5.00
C ALA A 55 0.04 16.51 3.83
N TYR A 56 0.85 16.12 2.84
CA TYR A 56 0.39 15.33 1.70
C TYR A 56 -0.12 13.95 2.09
N ILE A 57 0.60 13.22 2.95
CA ILE A 57 0.21 11.88 3.40
C ILE A 57 -1.07 11.96 4.24
N SER A 58 -1.17 12.99 5.09
CA SER A 58 -2.35 13.20 5.93
C SER A 58 -3.63 13.49 5.13
N SER A 59 -3.51 13.89 3.87
CA SER A 59 -4.65 14.18 2.99
C SER A 59 -5.04 13.02 2.05
N GLN A 60 -4.37 11.86 2.10
CA GLN A 60 -4.68 10.68 1.27
C GLN A 60 -5.68 9.74 1.93
#